data_AF-A0A915U023-F1
#
_entry.id   AF-A0A915U023-F1
#
_cell.length_a   1.000
_cell.length_b   1.000
_cell.length_c   1.000
_cell.angle_alpha   90.00
_cell.angle_beta   90.00
_cell.angle_gamma   90.00
#
_symmetry.space_group_name_H-M   'P 1'
#
loop_
_entity.id
_entity.type
_entity.pdbx_description
1 polymer ?
#
loop_
_entity_poly.entity_id
_entity_poly.type
_entity_poly.pdbx_seq_one_letter_code
_entity_poly.pdbx_strand_id
1 'polypeptide(L)'
;MGNQAESNRPCPDGKVRGADGKCVMPEVSFSTFILSLNTSALFHMGELPHPETGEKAVDLELARHSIDTLRMLQDKTRGNLEEDEKELLDNILYELKLRYVKIAGD
;
A
#
# COMPACT_ATOMS: atom_id res chain seq x y z
N MET A 1 14.90 -36.89 -11.56
CA MET A 1 15.25 -36.43 -10.20
C MET A 1 15.31 -34.91 -10.21
N GLY A 2 14.33 -34.22 -9.61
CA GLY A 2 14.35 -32.76 -9.46
C GLY A 2 15.33 -32.36 -8.36
N ASN A 3 16.26 -31.47 -8.65
CA ASN A 3 17.33 -31.10 -7.74
C ASN A 3 16.77 -30.36 -6.51
N GLN A 4 16.96 -30.91 -5.31
CA GLN A 4 16.57 -30.30 -4.02
C GLN A 4 17.18 -28.91 -3.77
N ALA A 5 18.17 -28.49 -4.58
CA ALA A 5 18.86 -27.21 -4.51
C ALA A 5 18.01 -25.97 -4.89
N GLU A 6 16.90 -26.14 -5.61
CA GLU A 6 16.05 -24.99 -6.01
C GLU A 6 15.11 -24.53 -4.88
N SER A 7 14.72 -25.44 -3.98
CA SER A 7 13.77 -25.16 -2.89
C SER A 7 14.32 -24.21 -1.81
N ASN A 8 15.64 -24.01 -1.75
CA ASN A 8 16.28 -23.20 -0.72
C ASN A 8 16.74 -21.82 -1.21
N ARG A 9 16.50 -21.47 -2.48
CA ARG A 9 16.80 -20.13 -2.99
C ARG A 9 15.79 -19.12 -2.45
N PRO A 10 16.21 -17.90 -2.05
CA PRO A 10 15.27 -16.84 -1.75
C PRO A 10 14.45 -16.52 -3.00
N CYS A 11 13.17 -16.21 -2.80
CA CYS A 11 12.32 -15.80 -3.91
C CYS A 11 12.78 -14.43 -4.47
N PRO A 12 12.59 -14.18 -5.77
CA PRO A 12 12.80 -12.85 -6.35
C PRO A 12 11.97 -11.78 -5.63
N ASP A 13 12.40 -10.52 -5.71
CA ASP A 13 11.75 -9.39 -5.05
C ASP A 13 10.24 -9.35 -5.33
N GLY A 14 9.46 -9.15 -4.27
CA GLY A 14 8.00 -9.11 -4.32
C GLY A 14 7.29 -10.48 -4.36
N LYS A 15 8.03 -11.59 -4.33
CA LYS A 15 7.46 -12.95 -4.29
C LYS A 15 7.71 -13.64 -2.96
N VAL A 16 6.75 -14.46 -2.54
CA VAL A 16 6.83 -15.30 -1.34
C VAL A 16 6.76 -16.77 -1.71
N ARG A 17 7.24 -17.66 -0.82
CA ARG A 17 7.17 -19.11 -1.05
C ARG A 17 5.76 -19.60 -0.72
N GLY A 18 5.06 -20.14 -1.73
CA GLY A 18 3.75 -20.75 -1.57
C GLY A 18 3.81 -22.14 -0.93
N ALA A 19 2.64 -22.68 -0.58
CA ALA A 19 2.51 -24.01 0.03
C ALA A 19 3.05 -25.15 -0.85
N ASP A 20 3.08 -24.98 -2.16
CA ASP A 20 3.65 -25.92 -3.13
C ASP A 20 5.16 -25.73 -3.37
N GLY A 21 5.81 -24.86 -2.59
CA GLY A 21 7.22 -24.54 -2.67
C GLY A 21 7.60 -23.60 -3.83
N LYS A 22 6.65 -23.15 -4.65
CA LYS A 22 6.92 -22.21 -5.74
C LYS A 22 6.92 -20.77 -5.24
N CYS A 23 7.69 -19.90 -5.90
CA CYS A 23 7.65 -18.47 -5.65
C CYS A 23 6.42 -17.86 -6.33
N VAL A 24 5.48 -17.38 -5.52
CA VAL A 24 4.19 -16.82 -5.95
C VAL A 24 4.05 -15.37 -5.50
N MET A 25 3.08 -14.66 -6.05
CA MET A 25 2.69 -13.36 -5.50
C MET A 25 2.06 -13.59 -4.11
N PRO A 26 2.33 -12.70 -3.13
CA PRO A 26 1.64 -12.74 -1.85
C PRO A 26 0.13 -12.60 -2.05
N GLU A 27 -0.62 -13.21 -1.14
CA GLU A 27 -2.08 -13.07 -1.10
C GLU A 27 -2.45 -11.61 -0.85
N VAL A 28 -3.49 -11.14 -1.54
CA VAL A 28 -4.01 -9.79 -1.36
C VAL A 28 -5.12 -9.85 -0.32
N SER A 29 -4.91 -9.19 0.81
CA SER A 29 -5.95 -8.88 1.79
C SER A 29 -6.40 -7.42 1.66
N PHE A 30 -7.57 -7.09 2.21
CA PHE A 30 -8.04 -5.70 2.28
C PHE A 30 -6.98 -4.80 2.93
N SER A 31 -6.41 -5.20 4.07
CA SER A 31 -5.33 -4.48 4.75
C SER A 31 -4.12 -4.23 3.86
N THR A 32 -3.64 -5.24 3.12
CA THR A 32 -2.51 -5.04 2.19
C THR A 32 -2.85 -4.10 1.03
N PHE A 33 -4.11 -4.11 0.57
CA PHE A 33 -4.58 -3.19 -0.46
C PHE A 33 -4.70 -1.75 0.05
N ILE A 34 -5.22 -1.53 1.26
CA ILE A 34 -5.27 -0.20 1.89
C ILE A 34 -3.85 0.34 2.13
N LEU A 35 -2.91 -0.51 2.57
CA LEU A 35 -1.49 -0.12 2.74
C LEU A 35 -0.81 0.26 1.42
N SER A 36 -1.14 -0.41 0.30
CA SER A 36 -0.58 -0.06 -1.00
C SER A 36 -1.10 1.30 -1.50
N LEU A 37 -2.39 1.59 -1.28
CA LEU A 37 -2.98 2.91 -1.55
C LEU A 37 -2.39 4.00 -0.66
N ASN A 38 -2.13 3.71 0.62
CA ASN A 38 -1.44 4.63 1.53
C ASN A 38 -0.03 4.96 1.01
N THR A 39 0.73 3.94 0.62
CA THR A 39 2.06 4.12 0.03
C THR A 39 2.01 4.98 -1.23
N SER A 40 1.02 4.76 -2.10
CA SER A 40 0.81 5.59 -3.30
C SER A 40 0.50 7.05 -2.94
N ALA A 41 -0.36 7.29 -1.94
CA ALA A 41 -0.66 8.64 -1.47
C ALA A 41 0.60 9.35 -0.93
N LEU A 42 1.39 8.68 -0.10
CA LEU A 42 2.65 9.21 0.43
C LEU A 42 3.68 9.49 -0.68
N PHE A 43 3.74 8.63 -1.69
CA PHE A 43 4.57 8.87 -2.87
C PHE A 43 4.15 10.14 -3.61
N HIS A 44 2.85 10.31 -3.88
CA HIS A 44 2.34 11.54 -4.51
C HIS A 44 2.52 12.79 -3.62
N MET A 45 2.63 12.63 -2.29
CA MET A 45 2.97 13.72 -1.37
C MET A 45 4.47 14.05 -1.32
N GLY A 46 5.33 13.37 -2.09
CA GLY A 46 6.79 13.55 -2.04
C GLY A 46 7.43 13.02 -0.74
N GLU A 47 6.70 12.27 0.08
CA GLU A 47 7.21 11.66 1.31
C GLU A 47 8.15 10.49 0.99
N LEU A 48 7.90 9.80 -0.14
CA LEU A 48 8.70 8.69 -0.63
C LEU A 48 9.45 9.08 -1.93
N PRO A 49 10.73 8.68 -2.08
CA PRO A 49 11.48 8.90 -3.31
C PRO A 49 11.01 7.95 -4.42
N HIS A 50 11.15 8.38 -5.68
CA HIS A 50 10.94 7.52 -6.83
C HIS A 50 11.99 6.39 -6.83
N PRO A 51 11.58 5.12 -7.03
CA PRO A 51 12.49 3.98 -6.90
C PRO A 51 13.63 3.99 -7.92
N GLU A 52 13.39 4.53 -9.12
CA GLU A 52 14.40 4.57 -10.19
C GLU A 52 15.29 5.83 -10.16
N THR A 53 14.73 7.00 -9.82
CA THR A 53 15.45 8.28 -9.92
C THR A 53 15.92 8.79 -8.57
N GLY A 54 15.35 8.30 -7.47
CA GLY A 54 15.59 8.79 -6.12
C GLY A 54 14.94 10.16 -5.82
N GLU A 55 14.27 10.76 -6.81
CA GLU A 55 13.69 12.09 -6.67
C GLU A 55 12.37 12.07 -5.91
N LYS A 56 12.12 13.14 -5.15
CA LYS A 56 10.84 13.38 -4.49
C LYS A 56 10.09 14.45 -5.27
N ALA A 57 8.88 14.13 -5.69
CA ALA A 57 7.99 15.05 -6.38
C ALA A 57 6.64 15.10 -5.66
N VAL A 58 6.08 16.29 -5.55
CA VAL A 58 4.76 16.50 -4.96
C VAL A 58 3.74 16.67 -6.09
N ASP A 59 2.74 15.79 -6.12
CA ASP A 59 1.55 15.88 -6.94
C ASP A 59 0.31 15.87 -6.02
N LEU A 60 -0.16 17.06 -5.67
CA LEU A 60 -1.29 17.24 -4.75
C LEU A 60 -2.62 16.76 -5.36
N GLU A 61 -2.77 16.77 -6.67
CA GLU A 61 -3.99 16.27 -7.32
C GLU A 61 -4.07 14.74 -7.19
N LEU A 62 -2.98 14.04 -7.49
CA LEU A 62 -2.92 12.59 -7.30
C LEU A 62 -2.98 12.17 -5.83
N ALA A 63 -2.33 12.91 -4.92
CA ALA A 63 -2.43 12.66 -3.48
C ALA A 63 -3.88 12.78 -3.00
N ARG A 64 -4.59 13.82 -3.44
CA ARG A 64 -6.02 14.00 -3.12
C ARG A 64 -6.87 12.87 -3.69
N HIS A 65 -6.62 12.47 -4.94
CA HIS A 65 -7.35 11.37 -5.56
C HIS A 65 -7.18 10.04 -4.79
N SER A 66 -5.97 9.75 -4.29
CA SER A 66 -5.73 8.59 -3.42
C SER A 66 -6.52 8.67 -2.10
N ILE A 67 -6.57 9.84 -1.45
CA ILE A 67 -7.37 10.05 -0.23
C ILE A 67 -8.86 9.87 -0.50
N ASP A 68 -9.36 10.44 -1.59
CA ASP A 68 -10.77 10.32 -1.97
C ASP A 68 -11.15 8.87 -2.31
N THR A 69 -10.22 8.11 -2.91
CA THR A 69 -10.39 6.68 -3.16
C THR A 69 -10.50 5.90 -1.85
N LEU A 70 -9.60 6.12 -0.89
CA LEU A 70 -9.65 5.50 0.43
C LEU A 70 -10.93 5.85 1.19
N ARG A 71 -11.38 7.10 1.09
CA ARG A 71 -12.64 7.56 1.70
C ARG A 71 -13.85 6.87 1.05
N MET A 72 -13.87 6.77 -0.27
CA MET A 72 -14.92 6.04 -0.98
C MET A 72 -14.97 4.57 -0.55
N LEU A 73 -13.82 3.92 -0.40
CA LEU A 73 -13.74 2.55 0.11
C LEU A 73 -14.33 2.44 1.52
N GLN A 74 -13.93 3.32 2.44
CA GLN A 74 -14.50 3.37 3.81
C GLN A 74 -16.04 3.43 3.79
N ASP A 75 -16.61 4.26 2.91
CA ASP A 75 -18.06 4.39 2.78
C ASP A 75 -18.71 3.14 2.16
N LYS A 76 -18.07 2.53 1.16
CA LYS A 76 -18.62 1.37 0.44
C LYS A 76 -18.46 0.06 1.20
N THR A 77 -17.48 -0.06 2.09
CA THR A 77 -17.22 -1.28 2.87
C THR A 77 -17.78 -1.22 4.29
N ARG A 78 -18.43 -0.12 4.68
CA ARG A 78 -19.03 0.04 6.01
C ARG A 78 -19.97 -1.12 6.36
N GLY A 79 -19.71 -1.76 7.50
CA GLY A 79 -20.46 -2.93 7.99
C GLY A 79 -19.94 -4.28 7.48
N ASN A 80 -18.94 -4.28 6.58
CA ASN A 80 -18.30 -5.47 6.04
C ASN A 80 -16.80 -5.55 6.38
N LEU A 81 -16.31 -4.69 7.29
CA LEU A 81 -14.92 -4.68 7.72
C LEU A 81 -14.81 -5.35 9.09
N GLU A 82 -13.73 -6.11 9.27
CA GLU A 82 -13.27 -6.52 10.60
C GLU A 82 -12.79 -5.29 11.40
N GLU A 83 -12.70 -5.43 12.73
CA GLU A 83 -12.35 -4.31 13.62
C GLU A 83 -10.97 -3.71 13.29
N ASP A 84 -9.99 -4.58 13.05
CA ASP A 84 -8.62 -4.20 12.69
C ASP A 84 -8.54 -3.55 11.30
N GLU A 85 -9.29 -4.04 10.32
CA GLU A 85 -9.40 -3.43 8.99
C GLU A 85 -9.99 -2.02 9.05
N LYS A 86 -11.03 -1.85 9.87
CA LYS A 86 -11.67 -0.55 10.08
C LYS A 86 -10.70 0.42 10.76
N GLU A 87 -10.05 0.01 11.85
CA GLU A 87 -9.08 0.86 12.55
C GLU A 87 -7.90 1.25 11.66
N LEU A 88 -7.38 0.30 10.87
CA LEU A 88 -6.32 0.56 9.91
C LEU A 88 -6.72 1.65 8.91
N LEU A 89 -7.90 1.53 8.30
CA LEU A 89 -8.39 2.48 7.31
C LEU A 89 -8.66 3.86 7.93
N ASP A 90 -9.26 3.90 9.13
CA ASP A 90 -9.54 5.14 9.87
C ASP A 90 -8.24 5.90 10.18
N ASN A 91 -7.22 5.19 10.69
CA ASN A 91 -5.91 5.76 11.02
C ASN A 91 -5.19 6.30 9.79
N ILE A 92 -5.13 5.51 8.71
CA ILE A 92 -4.51 5.93 7.44
C ILE A 92 -5.19 7.18 6.88
N LEU A 93 -6.53 7.21 6.84
CA LEU A 93 -7.26 8.38 6.35
C LEU A 93 -7.00 9.62 7.19
N TYR A 94 -6.89 9.48 8.52
CA TYR A 94 -6.57 10.59 9.40
C TYR A 94 -5.16 11.14 9.14
N GLU A 95 -4.16 10.27 9.12
CA GLU A 95 -2.77 10.67 8.89
C GLU A 95 -2.57 11.32 7.53
N LEU A 96 -3.13 10.74 6.46
CA LEU A 96 -3.01 11.27 5.11
C LEU A 96 -3.65 12.65 4.98
N LYS A 97 -4.82 12.88 5.59
CA LYS A 97 -5.47 14.19 5.58
C LYS A 97 -4.63 15.26 6.29
N LEU A 98 -4.06 14.93 7.45
CA LEU A 98 -3.19 15.86 8.18
C LEU A 98 -1.95 16.22 7.36
N ARG A 99 -1.29 15.22 6.77
CA ARG A 99 -0.13 15.44 5.90
C ARG A 99 -0.48 16.27 4.68
N TYR A 100 -1.59 15.95 4.01
CA TYR A 100 -2.06 16.68 2.85
C TYR A 100 -2.29 18.15 3.16
N VAL A 101 -2.99 18.47 4.24
CA VAL A 101 -3.26 19.87 4.64
C VAL A 101 -1.96 20.61 4.95
N LYS A 102 -1.00 19.95 5.60
CA LYS A 102 0.32 20.54 5.87
C LYS A 102 1.03 20.91 4.58
N ILE A 103 1.14 19.97 3.64
CA ILE A 103 1.87 20.17 2.37
C ILE A 103 1.14 21.16 1.45
N ALA A 104 -0.20 21.11 1.40
CA ALA A 104 -0.99 22.02 0.56
C ALA A 104 -1.08 23.45 1.11
N GLY A 105 -0.74 23.63 2.40
CA GLY A 105 -0.71 24.93 3.06
C GLY A 105 0.68 25.60 3.11
N ASP A 106 1.73 24.86 2.73
CA ASP A 106 3.11 25.37 2.57
C ASP A 106 3.29 26.07 1.21
#